data_AF-A0A9C7SHB9-F1
#
_entry.id   AF-A0A9C7SHB9-F1
#
_cell.length_a   1.000
_cell.length_b   1.000
_cell.length_c   1.000
_cell.angle_alpha   90.00
_cell.angle_beta   90.00
_cell.angle_gamma   90.00
#
_symmetry.space_group_name_H-M   'P 1'
#
loop_
_entity.id
_entity.type
_entity.pdbx_description
1 polymer ?
#
loop_
_entity_poly.entity_id
_entity_poly.type
_entity_poly.pdbx_seq_one_letter_code
_entity_poly.pdbx_strand_id
1 'polypeptide(L)' 'MTLSRFVNTFGQAMLQRYGERVHKIAINAAFTCPNLDGSKGRGGCTFCNNMSFNPNGRKPSAITEQIAAG' A
#
# COMPACT_ATOMS: atom_id res chain seq x y z
N MET A 1 14.67 21.17 13.42
CA MET A 1 15.31 20.86 12.11
C MET A 1 14.44 19.83 11.41
N THR A 2 13.97 20.09 10.19
CA THR A 2 13.11 19.16 9.44
C THR A 2 13.96 18.16 8.64
N LEU A 3 13.58 16.87 8.68
CA LEU A 3 14.27 15.77 7.99
C LEU A 3 14.49 16.03 6.49
N SER A 4 13.54 16.72 5.86
CA SER A 4 13.57 17.12 4.45
C SER A 4 14.75 18.00 4.06
N ARG A 5 15.48 18.59 5.02
CA ARG A 5 16.71 19.35 4.76
C ARG A 5 17.89 18.45 4.39
N PHE A 6 17.88 17.18 4.81
CA PHE A 6 19.02 16.27 4.66
C PHE A 6 18.74 15.10 3.71
N VAL A 7 17.47 14.79 3.44
CA VAL A 7 17.08 13.69 2.57
C VAL A 7 15.93 14.07 1.64
N ASN A 8 15.95 13.49 0.45
CA ASN A 8 14.86 13.60 -0.51
C ASN A 8 13.68 12.76 -0.04
N THR A 9 12.69 13.41 0.57
CA THR A 9 11.45 12.73 0.98
C THR A 9 10.45 12.71 -0.16
N PHE A 10 9.73 11.59 -0.30
CA PHE A 10 8.65 11.48 -1.29
C PHE A 10 7.61 12.59 -1.15
N GLY A 11 7.26 12.98 0.09
CA GLY A 11 6.31 14.07 0.34
C GLY A 11 6.76 15.42 -0.24
N GLN A 12 8.06 15.76 -0.13
CA GLN A 12 8.59 16.97 -0.76
C GLN A 12 8.60 16.88 -2.28
N ALA A 13 8.96 15.73 -2.85
CA ALA A 13 8.90 15.53 -4.29
C ALA A 13 7.47 15.68 -4.84
N MET A 14 6.46 15.16 -4.11
CA MET A 14 5.06 15.33 -4.49
C MET A 14 4.60 16.79 -4.36
N LEU A 15 4.97 17.47 -3.27
CA LEU A 15 4.64 18.88 -3.07
C LEU A 15 5.23 19.77 -4.18
N GLN A 16 6.49 19.53 -4.58
CA GLN A 16 7.11 20.26 -5.68
C GLN A 16 6.43 19.99 -7.02
N ARG A 17 5.98 18.75 -7.26
CA ARG A 17 5.37 18.35 -8.53
C ARG A 17 3.93 18.87 -8.69
N TYR A 18 3.14 18.82 -7.62
CA TYR A 18 1.70 19.09 -7.68
C TYR A 18 1.30 20.42 -7.03
N GLY A 19 2.22 21.11 -6.34
CA GLY A 19 1.93 22.36 -5.63
C GLY A 19 1.09 22.20 -4.36
N GLU A 20 0.70 20.97 -4.04
CA GLU A 20 -0.16 20.64 -2.91
C GLU A 20 0.31 19.37 -2.18
N ARG A 21 -0.23 19.15 -0.98
CA ARG A 21 0.12 17.99 -0.17
C ARG A 21 -0.59 16.75 -0.71
N VAL A 22 0.18 15.78 -1.18
CA VAL A 22 -0.34 14.48 -1.63
C VAL A 22 -0.39 13.49 -0.48
N HIS A 23 -1.55 12.85 -0.30
CA HIS A 23 -1.78 11.80 0.68
C HIS A 23 -1.80 10.43 0.00
N LYS A 24 -1.23 9.42 0.67
CA LYS A 24 -1.27 8.03 0.21
C LYS A 24 -2.47 7.33 0.83
N ILE A 25 -3.38 6.85 -0.01
CA ILE A 25 -4.52 6.02 0.41
C ILE A 25 -4.14 4.55 0.18
N ALA A 26 -4.29 3.72 1.21
CA ALA A 26 -4.07 2.29 1.10
C ALA A 26 -5.34 1.62 0.55
N ILE A 27 -5.24 0.98 -0.61
CA ILE A 27 -6.36 0.29 -1.26
C ILE A 27 -6.09 -1.21 -1.28
N ASN A 28 -7.08 -2.00 -0.86
CA ASN A 28 -7.11 -3.44 -1.05
C ASN A 28 -7.83 -3.77 -2.36
N ALA A 29 -7.04 -4.08 -3.40
CA ALA A 29 -7.54 -4.47 -4.73
C ALA A 29 -7.85 -5.97 -4.87
N ALA A 30 -7.87 -6.73 -3.77
CA ALA A 30 -8.10 -8.17 -3.74
C ALA A 30 -7.14 -8.99 -4.64
N PHE A 31 -5.94 -8.45 -4.91
CA PHE A 31 -4.91 -9.19 -5.61
C PHE A 31 -4.36 -10.32 -4.75
N THR A 32 -4.12 -11.46 -5.39
CA THR A 32 -3.37 -12.57 -4.81
C THR A 32 -1.90 -12.49 -5.23
N CYS A 33 -1.01 -13.03 -4.39
CA CYS A 33 0.39 -13.18 -4.73
C CYS A 33 0.60 -14.55 -5.40
N PRO A 34 1.22 -14.62 -6.60
CA PRO A 34 1.39 -15.88 -7.30
C PRO A 34 2.35 -16.87 -6.59
N ASN A 35 3.14 -16.37 -5.64
CA ASN A 35 3.95 -17.22 -4.75
C ASN A 35 3.14 -17.75 -3.56
N LEU A 36 2.07 -17.05 -3.18
CA LEU A 36 1.15 -17.46 -2.11
C LEU A 36 0.08 -18.43 -2.62
N ASP A 37 -0.49 -18.17 -3.80
CA ASP A 37 -1.50 -19.04 -4.42
C ASP A 37 -0.92 -20.27 -5.13
N GLY A 38 0.41 -20.35 -5.27
CA GLY A 38 1.09 -21.52 -5.82
C GLY A 38 1.34 -21.47 -7.33
N SER A 39 0.85 -20.45 -8.05
CA SER A 39 0.93 -20.38 -9.51
C SER A 39 2.35 -20.14 -10.07
N LYS A 40 3.22 -19.45 -9.32
CA LYS A 40 4.63 -19.19 -9.71
C LYS A 40 5.67 -19.74 -8.74
N GLY A 41 5.27 -20.22 -7.57
CA GLY A 41 6.19 -20.76 -6.56
C GLY A 41 5.46 -21.72 -5.64
N ARG A 42 6.19 -22.58 -4.92
CA ARG A 42 5.63 -23.50 -3.92
C ARG A 42 6.26 -23.21 -2.56
N GLY A 43 5.47 -23.26 -1.49
CA GLY A 43 5.92 -23.00 -0.12
C GLY A 43 5.63 -21.60 0.43
N GLY A 44 5.02 -20.70 -0.37
CA GLY A 44 4.75 -19.33 0.06
C GLY A 44 6.01 -18.48 0.18
N CYS A 45 5.86 -17.20 0.53
CA CYS A 45 7.01 -16.38 0.94
C CYS A 45 7.18 -16.52 2.45
N THR A 46 8.37 -16.89 2.92
CA THR A 46 8.70 -17.08 4.36
C THR A 46 8.35 -15.87 5.24
N PHE A 47 8.29 -14.67 4.64
CA PHE A 47 7.96 -13.42 5.33
C PHE A 47 6.53 -12.92 5.09
N CYS A 48 5.70 -13.63 4.33
CA CYS A 48 4.39 -13.14 3.90
C CYS A 48 3.27 -13.85 4.67
N ASN A 49 2.67 -13.15 5.63
CA ASN A 49 1.34 -13.46 6.14
C ASN A 49 0.44 -12.24 5.96
N ASN A 50 -0.30 -12.19 4.84
CA ASN A 50 -1.20 -11.08 4.51
C ASN A 50 -2.26 -10.82 5.58
N MET A 51 -2.65 -11.84 6.35
CA MET A 51 -3.63 -11.67 7.41
C MET A 51 -3.06 -10.94 8.64
N SER A 52 -1.75 -10.94 8.85
CA SER A 52 -1.14 -10.30 10.02
C SER A 52 -1.09 -8.78 9.92
N PHE A 53 -1.06 -8.22 8.71
CA PHE A 53 -0.91 -6.77 8.51
C PHE A 53 -2.15 -6.10 7.91
N ASN A 54 -3.18 -6.85 7.54
CA ASN A 54 -4.46 -6.29 7.10
C ASN A 54 -5.64 -7.04 7.78
N PRO A 55 -6.04 -6.62 9.00
CA PRO A 55 -7.13 -7.26 9.74
C PRO A 55 -8.47 -7.25 8.98
N ASN A 56 -8.69 -6.22 8.16
CA ASN A 56 -9.89 -6.06 7.32
C ASN A 56 -9.75 -6.72 5.94
N GLY A 57 -8.64 -7.41 5.67
CA GLY A 57 -8.31 -7.96 4.35
C GLY A 57 -9.21 -9.10 3.87
N ARG A 58 -10.00 -9.71 4.76
CA ARG A 58 -10.87 -10.86 4.44
C ARG A 58 -12.11 -10.50 3.61
N LYS A 59 -12.61 -9.28 3.76
CA LYS A 59 -13.79 -8.76 3.04
C LYS A 59 -13.59 -7.27 2.76
N PRO A 60 -12.76 -6.91 1.76
CA PRO A 60 -12.63 -5.52 1.35
C PRO A 60 -13.96 -5.00 0.78
N SER A 61 -14.28 -3.75 1.08
CA SER A 61 -15.34 -2.98 0.41
C SER A 61 -14.99 -2.72 -1.06
N ALA A 62 -15.93 -2.20 -1.85
CA ALA A 62 -15.64 -1.85 -3.24
C ALA A 62 -14.51 -0.80 -3.32
N ILE A 63 -13.68 -0.84 -4.38
CA ILE A 63 -12.54 0.10 -4.54
C ILE A 63 -13.00 1.55 -4.46
N THR A 64 -14.16 1.87 -5.05
CA THR A 64 -14.77 3.21 -5.00
C THR A 64 -15.07 3.66 -3.57
N GLU A 65 -15.59 2.76 -2.74
CA GLU A 65 -15.88 3.03 -1.33
C GLU A 65 -14.59 3.21 -0.52
N GLN A 66 -13.56 2.43 -0.81
CA GLN A 66 -12.25 2.58 -0.18
C GLN A 66 -11.60 3.93 -0.52
N ILE A 67 -11.69 4.38 -1.78
CA ILE A 67 -11.18 5.69 -2.21
C ILE A 67 -11.94 6.82 -1.52
N ALA A 68 -13.27 6.70 -1.39
CA ALA A 68 -14.09 7.72 -0.73
C ALA A 68 -13.86 7.81 0.78
N ALA A 69 -13.36 6.75 1.42
CA ALA A 69 -13.11 6.68 2.86
C ALA A 69 -11.70 7.14 3.28
N GLY A 70 -10.78 7.33 2.32
CA GLY A 70 -9.40 7.76 2.55
C GLY A 70 -9.20 9.26 2.38
#